data_AF-G0MU95-F1
#
_entry.id   AF-G0MU95-F1
#
_cell.length_a   1.000
_cell.length_b   1.000
_cell.length_c   1.000
_cell.angle_alpha   90.00
_cell.angle_beta   90.00
_cell.angle_gamma   90.00
#
_symmetry.space_group_name_H-M   'P 1'
#
loop_
_entity.id
_entity.type
_entity.pdbx_description
1 polymer ?
#
loop_
_entity_poly.entity_id
_entity_poly.type
_entity_poly.pdbx_seq_one_letter_code
_entity_poly.pdbx_strand_id
1 'polypeptide(L)'
;MRLLSVFYHSLIFSLVFCYETQLEADLDFVLNSYNHDPKCAFNYTQVNSTTIKFFPKCDLVFGIIVINKNTDLTVSQMQNAFKNMASLAGGVRIENSNLSRLSIFTPGKKEGYFSFYCETYGVYITNNSNLVDASDLWQTYPLYDNKENKECDFRIENNPKLNASYLCDFGTFWQFMDLKVKGNEEDCGCQGDEITAASLPGYKNSQVLYRGLKLQNITDSADYSYLSNIQTIKGTIDIRNTNLQNLSFLESFRSLKINNLGSVLKMSFNLQDNSQMTRLALPVFARVENIEFGHLQLFNFENLHPDFCLTYEEILLFFDNYVSFTNLHAKICEDSVLEFPKSYVEDLRICHFESMNKLPNDCGAIIGDVIVDAGDELNIKKIDKLVYLFGSLTIQNTALTTVDQFHRLEYIVHLGSGPVIQVTSNKQLTKFTSMYNSLTYLYTRSEKNREAVFQDNHPNITNAFGGECRFRDTTVSDVLAYQIRMHFTGGDCGERVEVVSRSGGQLGVPAGITMLIVIYFV
;
A
#
# COMPACT_ATOMS: atom_id res chain seq x y z
N MET A 1 -56.99 -1.36 -12.27
CA MET A 1 -56.63 -0.80 -10.94
C MET A 1 -56.51 -1.86 -9.83
N ARG A 2 -57.43 -2.83 -9.70
CA ARG A 2 -57.33 -3.87 -8.64
C ARG A 2 -56.18 -4.89 -8.82
N LEU A 3 -55.83 -5.27 -10.05
CA LEU A 3 -54.70 -6.19 -10.32
C LEU A 3 -53.33 -5.55 -9.99
N LEU A 4 -53.10 -4.28 -10.32
CA LEU A 4 -51.88 -3.54 -9.96
C LEU A 4 -51.68 -3.42 -8.45
N SER A 5 -52.75 -3.27 -7.67
CA SER A 5 -52.70 -3.23 -6.21
C SER A 5 -52.27 -4.59 -5.61
N VAL A 6 -52.81 -5.71 -6.12
CA VAL A 6 -52.45 -7.05 -5.63
C VAL A 6 -50.99 -7.41 -5.97
N PHE A 7 -50.51 -7.06 -7.17
CA PHE A 7 -49.10 -7.22 -7.53
C PHE A 7 -48.18 -6.37 -6.64
N TYR A 8 -48.56 -5.13 -6.33
CA TYR A 8 -47.78 -4.23 -5.47
C TYR A 8 -47.71 -4.74 -4.01
N HIS A 9 -48.82 -5.26 -3.47
CA HIS A 9 -48.84 -5.83 -2.11
C HIS A 9 -48.08 -7.16 -2.04
N SER A 10 -48.17 -8.01 -3.07
CA SER A 10 -47.39 -9.25 -3.17
C SER A 10 -45.88 -8.97 -3.27
N LEU A 11 -45.48 -7.94 -4.02
CA LEU A 11 -44.08 -7.54 -4.16
C LEU A 11 -43.52 -7.00 -2.84
N ILE A 12 -44.24 -6.11 -2.16
CA ILE A 12 -43.85 -5.57 -0.85
C ILE A 12 -43.75 -6.69 0.20
N PHE A 13 -44.71 -7.61 0.23
CA PHE A 13 -44.69 -8.74 1.16
C PHE A 13 -43.48 -9.66 0.89
N SER A 14 -43.16 -9.92 -0.38
CA SER A 14 -41.98 -10.72 -0.74
C SER A 14 -40.65 -10.05 -0.36
N LEU A 15 -40.56 -8.71 -0.48
CA LEU A 15 -39.37 -7.94 -0.12
C LEU A 15 -39.16 -7.87 1.39
N VAL A 16 -40.23 -7.72 2.17
CA VAL A 16 -40.18 -7.70 3.64
C VAL A 16 -39.76 -9.07 4.18
N PHE A 17 -40.35 -10.15 3.64
CA PHE A 17 -40.00 -11.50 4.05
C PHE A 17 -38.55 -11.85 3.70
N CYS A 18 -38.09 -11.46 2.51
CA CYS A 18 -36.70 -11.66 2.10
C CYS A 18 -35.70 -10.89 2.98
N TYR A 19 -36.07 -9.69 3.44
CA TYR A 19 -35.24 -8.88 4.33
C TYR A 19 -35.09 -9.50 5.72
N GLU A 20 -36.18 -9.97 6.33
CA GLU A 20 -36.14 -10.63 7.63
C GLU A 20 -35.32 -11.93 7.57
N THR A 21 -35.50 -12.75 6.53
CA THR A 21 -34.70 -13.97 6.35
C THR A 21 -33.22 -13.72 6.16
N GLN A 22 -32.85 -12.60 5.51
CA GLN A 22 -31.45 -12.23 5.34
C GLN A 22 -30.83 -11.82 6.67
N LEU A 23 -31.54 -11.03 7.48
CA LEU A 23 -31.05 -10.54 8.76
C LEU A 23 -30.89 -11.65 9.79
N GLU A 24 -31.74 -12.69 9.75
CA GLU A 24 -31.56 -13.91 10.54
C GLU A 24 -30.27 -14.66 10.12
N ALA A 25 -30.06 -14.85 8.82
CA ALA A 25 -28.84 -15.50 8.32
C ALA A 25 -27.57 -14.70 8.67
N ASP A 26 -27.63 -13.37 8.59
CA ASP A 26 -26.54 -12.48 8.98
C ASP A 26 -26.24 -12.61 10.49
N LEU A 27 -27.27 -12.69 11.33
CA LEU A 27 -27.10 -12.89 12.78
C LEU A 27 -26.47 -14.25 13.08
N ASP A 28 -26.94 -15.32 12.43
CA ASP A 28 -26.37 -16.66 12.58
C ASP A 28 -24.89 -16.66 12.19
N PHE A 29 -24.53 -15.99 11.10
CA PHE A 29 -23.14 -15.84 10.69
C PHE A 29 -22.29 -15.12 11.76
N VAL A 30 -22.78 -14.01 12.30
CA VAL A 30 -22.13 -13.27 13.38
C VAL A 30 -21.91 -14.18 14.59
N LEU A 31 -22.96 -14.81 15.11
CA LEU A 31 -22.86 -15.62 16.33
C LEU A 31 -21.94 -16.84 16.15
N ASN A 32 -21.95 -17.47 14.97
CA ASN A 32 -21.08 -18.62 14.67
C ASN A 32 -19.61 -18.23 14.43
N SER A 33 -19.32 -16.95 14.20
CA SER A 33 -17.95 -16.45 13.99
C SER A 33 -17.17 -16.26 15.29
N TYR A 34 -17.84 -16.23 16.44
CA TYR A 34 -17.21 -16.02 17.74
C TYR A 34 -17.49 -17.16 18.72
N ASN A 35 -16.47 -17.53 19.50
CA ASN A 35 -16.69 -18.32 20.71
C ASN A 35 -17.19 -17.39 21.83
N HIS A 36 -18.46 -17.53 22.21
CA HIS A 36 -19.14 -16.61 23.12
C HIS A 36 -20.00 -17.33 24.18
N ASP A 37 -20.26 -16.66 25.31
CA ASP A 37 -21.29 -17.11 26.26
C ASP A 37 -22.68 -16.81 25.64
N PRO A 38 -23.56 -17.83 25.46
CA PRO A 38 -24.92 -17.61 24.95
C PRO A 38 -25.73 -16.57 25.73
N LYS A 39 -25.41 -16.31 27.01
CA LYS A 39 -26.06 -15.26 27.82
C LYS A 39 -25.68 -13.84 27.40
N CYS A 40 -24.58 -13.70 26.65
CA CYS A 40 -24.10 -12.43 26.10
C CYS A 40 -24.48 -12.26 24.61
N ALA A 41 -25.18 -13.23 24.02
CA ALA A 41 -25.74 -13.12 22.68
C ALA A 41 -27.11 -12.43 22.72
N PHE A 42 -27.28 -11.41 21.87
CA PHE A 42 -28.60 -10.85 21.59
C PHE A 42 -29.20 -11.61 20.40
N ASN A 43 -29.99 -12.65 20.69
CA ASN A 43 -30.62 -13.53 19.69
C ASN A 43 -31.81 -12.88 18.95
N TYR A 44 -31.91 -11.56 19.02
CA TYR A 44 -32.85 -10.74 18.27
C TYR A 44 -32.03 -9.69 17.54
N THR A 45 -32.53 -9.20 16.41
CA THR A 45 -31.82 -8.13 15.68
C THR A 45 -32.50 -6.78 15.88
N GLN A 46 -33.81 -6.74 15.69
CA GLN A 46 -34.60 -5.54 15.81
C GLN A 46 -34.78 -5.12 17.27
N VAL A 47 -34.48 -3.86 17.59
CA VAL A 47 -34.66 -3.28 18.92
C VAL A 47 -36.00 -2.54 19.01
N ASN A 48 -36.89 -3.02 19.88
CA ASN A 48 -38.18 -2.41 20.23
C ASN A 48 -38.59 -2.81 21.67
N SER A 49 -39.75 -2.32 22.13
CA SER A 49 -40.28 -2.58 23.48
C SER A 49 -40.49 -4.07 23.82
N THR A 50 -40.57 -4.95 22.82
CA THR A 50 -40.67 -6.40 23.01
C THR A 50 -39.29 -7.04 23.16
N THR A 51 -38.39 -6.78 22.22
CA THR A 51 -37.08 -7.45 22.14
C THR A 51 -36.05 -6.89 23.14
N ILE A 52 -36.14 -5.61 23.50
CA ILE A 52 -35.19 -4.96 24.41
C ILE A 52 -35.14 -5.60 25.81
N LYS A 53 -36.21 -6.30 26.22
CA LYS A 53 -36.28 -7.02 27.50
C LYS A 53 -35.31 -8.20 27.56
N PHE A 54 -34.87 -8.70 26.40
CA PHE A 54 -33.93 -9.80 26.25
C PHE A 54 -32.50 -9.30 26.01
N PHE A 55 -32.25 -7.99 26.05
CA PHE A 55 -30.92 -7.45 25.83
C PHE A 55 -29.94 -7.94 26.92
N PRO A 56 -28.76 -8.46 26.54
CA PRO A 56 -27.80 -9.00 27.50
C PRO A 56 -27.25 -7.96 28.48
N LYS A 57 -26.89 -8.42 29.68
CA LYS A 57 -26.22 -7.60 30.72
C LYS A 57 -24.72 -7.91 30.76
N CYS A 58 -24.08 -7.84 29.61
CA CYS A 58 -22.65 -8.14 29.45
C CYS A 58 -21.87 -6.91 28.99
N ASP A 59 -20.56 -6.91 29.28
CA ASP A 59 -19.61 -5.89 28.82
C ASP A 59 -19.36 -6.01 27.31
N LEU A 60 -19.12 -7.24 26.85
CA LEU A 60 -19.09 -7.62 25.43
C LEU A 60 -20.40 -8.32 25.07
N VAL A 61 -21.11 -7.77 24.09
CA VAL A 61 -22.35 -8.35 23.53
C VAL A 61 -22.09 -8.85 22.12
N PHE A 62 -22.70 -9.98 21.76
CA PHE A 62 -22.62 -10.56 20.43
C PHE A 62 -23.97 -10.43 19.73
N GLY A 63 -23.99 -9.87 18.52
CA GLY A 63 -25.21 -9.78 17.71
C GLY A 63 -25.27 -8.58 16.78
N ILE A 64 -26.44 -8.37 16.19
CA ILE A 64 -26.71 -7.25 15.26
C ILE A 64 -27.77 -6.35 15.89
N ILE A 65 -27.47 -5.07 16.08
CA ILE A 65 -28.43 -4.09 16.60
C ILE A 65 -29.10 -3.37 15.41
N VAL A 66 -30.41 -3.58 15.24
CA VAL A 66 -31.20 -2.90 14.21
C VAL A 66 -32.16 -1.89 14.82
N ILE A 67 -32.01 -0.63 14.43
CA ILE A 67 -32.90 0.49 14.80
C ILE A 67 -33.50 1.08 13.53
N ASN A 68 -34.83 1.12 13.45
CA ASN A 68 -35.53 1.63 12.27
C ASN A 68 -36.88 2.23 12.64
N LYS A 69 -37.75 2.48 11.65
CA LYS A 69 -39.11 3.02 11.85
C LYS A 69 -39.98 2.26 12.84
N ASN A 70 -39.70 0.98 13.08
CA ASN A 70 -40.46 0.12 13.97
C ASN A 70 -39.90 0.14 15.41
N THR A 71 -38.79 0.82 15.66
CA THR A 71 -38.26 1.03 17.02
C THR A 71 -39.12 2.07 17.72
N ASP A 72 -39.86 1.63 18.73
CA ASP A 72 -40.79 2.42 19.54
C ASP A 72 -40.15 2.94 20.85
N LEU A 73 -38.83 2.86 20.95
CA LEU A 73 -38.05 3.24 22.12
C LEU A 73 -37.43 4.63 21.96
N THR A 74 -37.36 5.36 23.08
CA THR A 74 -36.58 6.60 23.18
C THR A 74 -35.09 6.30 23.30
N VAL A 75 -34.25 7.27 22.95
CA VAL A 75 -32.79 7.19 23.13
C VAL A 75 -32.42 6.82 24.57
N SER A 76 -33.07 7.43 25.58
CA SER A 76 -32.80 7.14 27.00
C SER A 76 -33.16 5.70 27.39
N GLN A 77 -34.24 5.14 26.83
CA GLN A 77 -34.60 3.74 27.07
C GLN A 77 -33.54 2.79 26.48
N MET A 78 -33.05 3.08 25.26
CA MET A 78 -31.97 2.31 24.64
C MET A 78 -30.65 2.43 25.41
N GLN A 79 -30.22 3.65 25.77
CA GLN A 79 -29.03 3.89 26.59
C GLN A 79 -29.08 3.10 27.91
N ASN A 80 -30.20 3.12 28.63
CA ASN A 80 -30.31 2.38 29.89
C ASN A 80 -30.29 0.85 29.67
N ALA A 81 -30.77 0.35 28.55
CA ALA A 81 -30.66 -1.06 28.20
C ALA A 81 -29.21 -1.45 27.86
N PHE A 82 -28.50 -0.58 27.12
CA PHE A 82 -27.14 -0.81 26.64
C PHE A 82 -26.05 -0.43 27.67
N LYS A 83 -26.40 0.12 28.82
CA LYS A 83 -25.45 0.70 29.81
C LYS A 83 -24.33 -0.23 30.30
N ASN A 84 -24.53 -1.54 30.21
CA ASN A 84 -23.53 -2.52 30.60
C ASN A 84 -22.62 -2.93 29.44
N MET A 85 -23.05 -2.69 28.19
CA MET A 85 -22.30 -3.01 26.98
C MET A 85 -21.28 -1.90 26.72
N ALA A 86 -20.00 -2.26 26.76
CA ALA A 86 -18.88 -1.42 26.36
C ALA A 86 -18.30 -1.85 25.01
N SER A 87 -18.68 -3.04 24.52
CA SER A 87 -18.21 -3.59 23.25
C SER A 87 -19.32 -4.39 22.56
N LEU A 88 -19.36 -4.31 21.24
CA LEU A 88 -20.26 -5.10 20.39
C LEU A 88 -19.45 -5.89 19.36
N ALA A 89 -19.60 -7.21 19.36
CA ALA A 89 -19.11 -8.08 18.30
C ALA A 89 -20.26 -8.48 17.37
N GLY A 90 -20.14 -8.11 16.09
CA GLY A 90 -21.21 -8.21 15.11
C GLY A 90 -21.39 -6.91 14.35
N GLY A 91 -22.51 -6.20 14.58
CA GLY A 91 -22.71 -4.94 13.87
C GLY A 91 -23.98 -4.17 14.20
N VAL A 92 -24.12 -3.03 13.53
CA VAL A 92 -25.20 -2.06 13.77
C VAL A 92 -25.83 -1.67 12.44
N ARG A 93 -27.16 -1.62 12.38
CA ARG A 93 -27.92 -1.06 11.25
C ARG A 93 -28.98 -0.09 11.76
N ILE A 94 -28.77 1.20 11.50
CA ILE A 94 -29.65 2.29 11.88
C ILE A 94 -30.16 2.91 10.60
N GLU A 95 -31.37 2.52 10.21
CA GLU A 95 -31.91 2.87 8.92
C GLU A 95 -33.37 3.29 8.94
N ASN A 96 -33.71 4.31 8.17
CA ASN A 96 -35.08 4.82 8.11
C ASN A 96 -35.69 5.07 9.51
N SER A 97 -34.85 5.49 10.47
CA SER A 97 -35.27 5.70 11.85
C SER A 97 -35.83 7.11 12.05
N ASN A 98 -36.54 7.29 13.16
CA ASN A 98 -37.03 8.59 13.60
C ASN A 98 -36.04 9.30 14.55
N LEU A 99 -34.82 8.79 14.69
CA LEU A 99 -33.81 9.37 15.58
C LEU A 99 -33.36 10.73 15.05
N SER A 100 -33.31 11.72 15.95
CA SER A 100 -32.61 12.98 15.70
C SER A 100 -31.17 12.97 16.19
N ARG A 101 -30.85 12.10 17.16
CA ARG A 101 -29.52 11.98 17.77
C ARG A 101 -29.17 10.51 17.97
N LEU A 102 -27.93 10.15 17.68
CA LEU A 102 -27.48 8.75 17.76
C LEU A 102 -27.13 8.29 19.17
N SER A 103 -26.78 9.20 20.10
CA SER A 103 -26.35 8.97 21.50
C SER A 103 -26.86 7.69 22.20
N ILE A 104 -26.36 6.51 21.84
CA ILE A 104 -26.81 5.22 22.39
C ILE A 104 -25.64 4.34 22.85
N PHE A 105 -24.42 4.64 22.41
CA PHE A 105 -23.22 3.93 22.81
C PHE A 105 -22.59 4.60 24.03
N THR A 106 -22.23 3.81 25.04
CA THR A 106 -21.61 4.31 26.26
C THR A 106 -20.16 3.81 26.33
N PRO A 107 -19.17 4.70 26.39
CA PRO A 107 -17.78 4.30 26.48
C PRO A 107 -17.50 3.41 27.70
N GLY A 108 -16.64 2.41 27.53
CA GLY A 108 -16.17 1.58 28.62
C GLY A 108 -15.39 2.41 29.65
N LYS A 109 -15.63 2.17 30.94
CA LYS A 109 -14.99 2.95 32.03
C LYS A 109 -13.46 2.84 32.06
N LYS A 110 -12.92 1.74 31.53
CA LYS A 110 -11.47 1.47 31.51
C LYS A 110 -10.80 2.09 30.29
N GLU A 111 -11.38 1.82 29.12
CA GLU A 111 -10.80 2.16 27.83
C GLU A 111 -11.11 3.59 27.38
N GLY A 112 -12.23 4.17 27.83
CA GLY A 112 -12.66 5.51 27.43
C GLY A 112 -13.30 5.58 26.04
N TYR A 113 -13.50 4.43 25.37
CA TYR A 113 -14.21 4.29 24.10
C TYR A 113 -15.17 3.08 24.11
N PHE A 114 -16.07 3.03 23.13
CA PHE A 114 -16.94 1.89 22.83
C PHE A 114 -16.37 1.10 21.64
N SER A 115 -16.10 -0.20 21.82
CA SER A 115 -15.48 -1.02 20.76
C SER A 115 -16.52 -1.66 19.84
N PHE A 116 -16.31 -1.56 18.53
CA PHE A 116 -17.04 -2.36 17.55
C PHE A 116 -16.09 -3.41 16.96
N TYR A 117 -16.33 -4.69 17.22
CA TYR A 117 -15.73 -5.79 16.45
C TYR A 117 -16.69 -6.06 15.29
N CYS A 118 -16.47 -5.34 14.19
CA CYS A 118 -17.41 -5.21 13.07
C CYS A 118 -16.99 -5.98 11.81
N GLU A 119 -15.97 -6.82 11.91
CA GLU A 119 -15.44 -7.62 10.80
C GLU A 119 -16.46 -8.60 10.20
N THR A 120 -17.42 -9.06 11.01
CA THR A 120 -18.45 -10.03 10.61
C THR A 120 -19.70 -9.43 10.00
N TYR A 121 -19.91 -8.11 10.12
CA TYR A 121 -21.12 -7.45 9.59
C TYR A 121 -20.85 -6.02 9.13
N GLY A 122 -20.50 -5.12 10.04
CA GLY A 122 -20.28 -3.70 9.75
C GLY A 122 -21.16 -2.74 10.56
N VAL A 123 -21.06 -1.45 10.25
CA VAL A 123 -21.85 -0.39 10.87
C VAL A 123 -22.50 0.46 9.78
N TYR A 124 -23.83 0.49 9.78
CA TYR A 124 -24.63 1.14 8.74
C TYR A 124 -25.57 2.17 9.36
N ILE A 125 -25.38 3.45 9.02
CA ILE A 125 -26.24 4.56 9.45
C ILE A 125 -26.78 5.22 8.20
N THR A 126 -27.93 4.75 7.73
CA THR A 126 -28.39 5.03 6.36
C THR A 126 -29.82 5.51 6.27
N ASN A 127 -30.10 6.52 5.45
CA ASN A 127 -31.46 6.99 5.15
C ASN A 127 -32.24 7.48 6.39
N ASN A 128 -31.58 8.10 7.37
CA ASN A 128 -32.25 8.68 8.54
C ASN A 128 -32.55 10.17 8.28
N SER A 129 -33.77 10.47 7.85
CA SER A 129 -34.19 11.81 7.41
C SER A 129 -34.22 12.89 8.50
N ASN A 130 -34.16 12.48 9.77
CA ASN A 130 -34.21 13.37 10.94
C ASN A 130 -32.92 13.44 11.73
N LEU A 131 -31.91 12.61 11.41
CA LEU A 131 -30.66 12.54 12.15
C LEU A 131 -29.85 13.81 11.93
N VAL A 132 -29.54 14.53 13.01
CA VAL A 132 -28.76 15.77 13.00
C VAL A 132 -27.44 15.66 13.76
N ASP A 133 -27.32 14.66 14.65
CA ASP A 133 -26.16 14.52 15.53
C ASP A 133 -25.78 13.04 15.70
N ALA A 134 -24.55 12.72 15.33
CA ALA A 134 -23.93 11.42 15.49
C ALA A 134 -22.55 11.54 16.20
N SER A 135 -22.35 12.61 16.97
CA SER A 135 -21.07 12.91 17.63
C SER A 135 -20.62 11.87 18.67
N ASP A 136 -21.51 11.02 19.17
CA ASP A 136 -21.14 9.91 20.04
C ASP A 136 -20.27 8.86 19.33
N LEU A 137 -20.31 8.79 17.99
CA LEU A 137 -19.42 7.94 17.21
C LEU A 137 -17.93 8.28 17.38
N TRP A 138 -17.58 9.51 17.76
CA TRP A 138 -16.20 9.88 18.07
C TRP A 138 -15.58 9.08 19.21
N GLN A 139 -16.42 8.61 20.12
CA GLN A 139 -15.99 7.80 21.25
C GLN A 139 -16.07 6.31 20.93
N THR A 140 -16.20 5.94 19.66
CA THR A 140 -16.21 4.55 19.22
C THR A 140 -14.87 4.18 18.60
N TYR A 141 -14.51 2.92 18.73
CA TYR A 141 -13.32 2.35 18.11
C TYR A 141 -13.73 1.12 17.30
N PRO A 142 -13.94 1.27 15.99
CA PRO A 142 -14.19 0.13 15.14
C PRO A 142 -12.90 -0.65 14.94
N LEU A 143 -12.85 -1.80 15.58
CA LEU A 143 -11.78 -2.78 15.54
C LEU A 143 -11.99 -3.72 14.37
N TYR A 144 -10.90 -4.09 13.73
CA TYR A 144 -10.85 -5.11 12.71
C TYR A 144 -9.70 -6.06 13.04
N ASP A 145 -10.02 -7.31 13.33
CA ASP A 145 -9.03 -8.40 13.51
C ASP A 145 -9.25 -9.44 12.41
N ASN A 146 -8.98 -9.04 11.18
CA ASN A 146 -8.79 -10.03 10.14
C ASN A 146 -7.33 -9.98 9.69
N LYS A 147 -6.75 -11.16 9.52
CA LYS A 147 -5.38 -11.35 9.02
C LYS A 147 -5.15 -10.66 7.65
N GLU A 148 -6.22 -10.23 6.99
CA GLU A 148 -6.25 -9.55 5.71
C GLU A 148 -6.29 -8.02 5.83
N ASN A 149 -6.24 -7.43 7.03
CA ASN A 149 -6.26 -5.98 7.29
C ASN A 149 -7.38 -5.23 6.55
N LYS A 150 -8.54 -5.87 6.40
CA LYS A 150 -9.74 -5.27 5.83
C LYS A 150 -10.44 -4.52 6.96
N GLU A 151 -10.54 -3.21 6.80
CA GLU A 151 -11.26 -2.36 7.74
C GLU A 151 -12.75 -2.73 7.78
N CYS A 152 -13.41 -2.40 8.89
CA CYS A 152 -14.85 -2.58 9.00
C CYS A 152 -15.60 -1.85 7.88
N ASP A 153 -16.66 -2.48 7.37
CA ASP A 153 -17.59 -1.80 6.48
C ASP A 153 -18.41 -0.78 7.28
N PHE A 154 -17.93 0.46 7.29
CA PHE A 154 -18.53 1.56 8.04
C PHE A 154 -19.14 2.59 7.09
N ARG A 155 -20.46 2.76 7.17
CA ARG A 155 -21.24 3.58 6.23
C ARG A 155 -22.15 4.57 6.94
N ILE A 156 -22.05 5.83 6.52
CA ILE A 156 -22.94 6.93 6.92
C ILE A 156 -23.48 7.56 5.65
N GLU A 157 -24.66 7.12 5.21
CA GLU A 157 -25.18 7.44 3.87
C GLU A 157 -26.59 8.04 3.92
N ASN A 158 -26.83 9.06 3.11
CA ASN A 158 -28.17 9.62 2.89
C ASN A 158 -28.88 10.09 4.18
N ASN A 159 -28.16 10.75 5.09
CA ASN A 159 -28.75 11.40 6.27
C ASN A 159 -28.75 12.92 6.02
N PRO A 160 -29.78 13.48 5.35
CA PRO A 160 -29.72 14.80 4.71
C PRO A 160 -29.64 16.00 5.68
N LYS A 161 -29.75 15.77 6.99
CA LYS A 161 -29.62 16.81 8.04
C LYS A 161 -28.41 16.57 8.95
N LEU A 162 -27.60 15.57 8.64
CA LEU A 162 -26.42 15.23 9.42
C LEU A 162 -25.21 15.91 8.78
N ASN A 163 -24.57 16.82 9.50
CA ASN A 163 -23.20 17.16 9.22
C ASN A 163 -22.33 15.99 9.68
N ALA A 164 -21.68 15.28 8.75
CA ALA A 164 -20.80 14.16 9.04
C ALA A 164 -19.31 14.52 8.86
N SER A 165 -18.97 15.72 8.38
CA SER A 165 -17.58 16.07 8.06
C SER A 165 -16.68 16.01 9.29
N TYR A 166 -17.20 16.43 10.44
CA TYR A 166 -16.49 16.37 11.72
C TYR A 166 -16.22 14.95 12.21
N LEU A 167 -16.86 13.90 11.68
CA LEU A 167 -16.62 12.54 12.16
C LEU A 167 -15.22 12.05 11.79
N CYS A 168 -14.66 12.54 10.69
CA CYS A 168 -13.48 11.96 10.09
C CYS A 168 -12.14 12.52 10.57
N ASP A 169 -12.16 13.65 11.29
CA ASP A 169 -10.95 14.27 11.84
C ASP A 169 -10.77 14.01 13.34
N PHE A 170 -11.76 13.41 14.00
CA PHE A 170 -11.78 13.19 15.43
C PHE A 170 -11.93 11.72 15.81
N GLY A 171 -11.61 11.41 17.07
CA GLY A 171 -11.68 10.05 17.59
C GLY A 171 -10.68 9.14 16.87
N THR A 172 -11.18 8.01 16.36
CA THR A 172 -10.38 6.95 15.72
C THR A 172 -10.59 6.90 14.21
N PHE A 173 -11.58 7.63 13.68
CA PHE A 173 -12.00 7.59 12.29
C PHE A 173 -10.96 8.20 11.34
N TRP A 174 -10.08 9.07 11.85
CA TRP A 174 -8.98 9.63 11.06
C TRP A 174 -8.03 8.55 10.52
N GLN A 175 -7.96 7.39 11.19
CA GLN A 175 -7.14 6.22 10.83
C GLN A 175 -7.75 5.38 9.71
N PHE A 176 -9.03 5.54 9.41
CA PHE A 176 -9.68 4.69 8.41
C PHE A 176 -9.36 5.14 6.99
N MET A 177 -9.18 4.15 6.13
CA MET A 177 -9.04 4.28 4.69
C MET A 177 -10.35 4.07 3.94
N ASP A 178 -11.22 3.17 4.44
CA ASP A 178 -12.36 2.63 3.69
C ASP A 178 -13.75 3.21 4.09
N LEU A 179 -13.78 4.29 4.87
CA LEU A 179 -15.02 4.95 5.29
C LEU A 179 -15.88 5.36 4.10
N LYS A 180 -17.17 5.05 4.20
CA LYS A 180 -18.17 5.49 3.22
C LYS A 180 -19.11 6.52 3.83
N VAL A 181 -18.84 7.79 3.55
CA VAL A 181 -19.66 8.93 4.01
C VAL A 181 -20.12 9.69 2.79
N LYS A 182 -21.42 9.61 2.46
CA LYS A 182 -21.98 10.29 1.29
C LYS A 182 -23.46 10.64 1.41
N GLY A 183 -23.86 11.75 0.80
CA GLY A 183 -25.27 12.14 0.69
C GLY A 183 -25.84 12.64 2.02
N ASN A 184 -24.98 13.06 2.94
CA ASN A 184 -25.37 13.74 4.17
C ASN A 184 -25.44 15.27 3.92
N GLU A 185 -25.73 16.07 4.95
CA GLU A 185 -25.69 17.54 4.81
C GLU A 185 -24.27 18.02 4.47
N GLU A 186 -23.27 17.39 5.09
CA GLU A 186 -21.86 17.59 4.82
C GLU A 186 -21.12 16.26 4.99
N ASP A 187 -20.23 15.91 4.06
CA ASP A 187 -19.49 14.65 4.04
C ASP A 187 -17.99 14.88 4.31
N CYS A 188 -17.25 13.82 4.66
CA CYS A 188 -15.82 13.90 5.00
C CYS A 188 -14.85 14.06 3.82
N GLY A 189 -15.34 13.85 2.60
CA GLY A 189 -14.53 13.69 1.39
C GLY A 189 -15.30 12.93 0.33
N CYS A 190 -14.64 12.57 -0.77
CA CYS A 190 -15.28 11.82 -1.86
C CYS A 190 -14.84 10.35 -1.90
N GLN A 191 -15.61 9.52 -2.60
CA GLN A 191 -15.43 8.06 -2.68
C GLN A 191 -14.64 7.71 -3.95
N GLY A 192 -13.34 7.46 -3.84
CA GLY A 192 -12.48 7.27 -5.02
C GLY A 192 -12.67 5.93 -5.74
N ASP A 193 -13.45 5.00 -5.18
CA ASP A 193 -13.88 3.76 -5.84
C ASP A 193 -15.21 3.88 -6.60
N GLU A 194 -15.85 5.05 -6.60
CA GLU A 194 -17.10 5.35 -7.32
C GLU A 194 -16.91 6.38 -8.47
N ILE A 195 -15.66 6.60 -8.89
CA ILE A 195 -15.33 7.52 -9.98
C ILE A 195 -15.75 6.91 -11.32
N THR A 196 -16.57 7.66 -12.05
CA THR A 196 -17.01 7.39 -13.41
C THR A 196 -17.00 8.70 -14.19
N ALA A 197 -17.04 8.65 -15.52
CA ALA A 197 -17.15 9.88 -16.33
C ALA A 197 -18.36 10.75 -15.92
N ALA A 198 -19.46 10.15 -15.47
CA ALA A 198 -20.65 10.86 -15.02
C ALA A 198 -20.52 11.48 -13.62
N SER A 199 -19.78 10.84 -12.70
CA SER A 199 -19.60 11.32 -11.33
C SER A 199 -18.42 12.29 -11.19
N LEU A 200 -17.46 12.28 -12.12
CA LEU A 200 -16.22 13.05 -12.09
C LEU A 200 -16.41 14.56 -11.80
N PRO A 201 -17.40 15.28 -12.39
CA PRO A 201 -17.60 16.70 -12.08
C PRO A 201 -17.88 17.01 -10.61
N GLY A 202 -18.41 16.03 -9.85
CA GLY A 202 -18.69 16.17 -8.42
C GLY A 202 -17.44 16.24 -7.53
N TYR A 203 -16.27 15.87 -8.05
CA TYR A 203 -15.03 15.81 -7.29
C TYR A 203 -14.30 17.15 -7.22
N LYS A 204 -14.74 18.15 -7.99
CA LYS A 204 -14.07 19.46 -8.13
C LYS A 204 -13.74 20.13 -6.79
N ASN A 205 -14.60 20.00 -5.78
CA ASN A 205 -14.41 20.65 -4.48
C ASN A 205 -13.83 19.72 -3.41
N SER A 206 -13.51 18.48 -3.79
CA SER A 206 -12.99 17.49 -2.86
C SER A 206 -11.49 17.69 -2.63
N GLN A 207 -11.06 17.49 -1.40
CA GLN A 207 -9.63 17.52 -1.02
C GLN A 207 -9.13 16.15 -0.53
N VAL A 208 -10.05 15.25 -0.17
CA VAL A 208 -9.74 13.93 0.39
C VAL A 208 -10.54 12.88 -0.35
N LEU A 209 -9.85 11.84 -0.84
CA LEU A 209 -10.48 10.61 -1.33
C LEU A 209 -10.38 9.52 -0.26
N TYR A 210 -11.51 8.88 0.03
CA TYR A 210 -11.58 7.62 0.77
C TYR A 210 -11.69 6.46 -0.20
N ARG A 211 -11.34 5.25 0.26
CA ARG A 211 -11.37 3.99 -0.50
C ARG A 211 -10.46 4.02 -1.74
N GLY A 212 -9.40 4.83 -1.64
CA GLY A 212 -8.35 4.92 -2.64
C GLY A 212 -8.69 5.79 -3.85
N LEU A 213 -8.05 5.50 -4.98
CA LEU A 213 -8.36 6.06 -6.29
C LEU A 213 -8.37 4.92 -7.31
N LYS A 214 -9.53 4.63 -7.91
CA LYS A 214 -9.66 3.52 -8.85
C LYS A 214 -9.99 4.06 -10.24
N LEU A 215 -9.01 3.99 -11.14
CA LEU A 215 -9.15 4.38 -12.54
C LEU A 215 -8.85 3.17 -13.42
N GLN A 216 -9.88 2.42 -13.79
CA GLN A 216 -9.71 1.13 -14.47
C GLN A 216 -10.44 1.11 -15.82
N ASN A 217 -9.80 0.56 -16.84
CA ASN A 217 -10.39 0.36 -18.17
C ASN A 217 -10.92 1.66 -18.80
N ILE A 218 -10.15 2.75 -18.65
CA ILE A 218 -10.59 4.06 -19.13
C ILE A 218 -9.98 4.35 -20.49
N THR A 219 -10.83 4.28 -21.51
CA THR A 219 -10.50 4.61 -22.90
C THR A 219 -10.99 5.98 -23.33
N ASP A 220 -11.90 6.59 -22.57
CA ASP A 220 -12.60 7.82 -22.92
C ASP A 220 -11.81 9.08 -22.51
N SER A 221 -12.04 10.18 -23.23
CA SER A 221 -11.47 11.51 -22.99
C SER A 221 -12.14 12.23 -21.79
N ALA A 222 -12.22 11.57 -20.64
CA ALA A 222 -12.75 12.19 -19.43
C ALA A 222 -11.84 13.35 -18.98
N ASP A 223 -12.44 14.43 -18.51
CA ASP A 223 -11.71 15.58 -17.98
C ASP A 223 -11.31 15.33 -16.52
N TYR A 224 -10.12 14.78 -16.30
CA TYR A 224 -9.60 14.52 -14.95
C TYR A 224 -9.19 15.76 -14.18
N SER A 225 -9.30 16.96 -14.75
CA SER A 225 -9.04 18.21 -14.01
C SER A 225 -9.97 18.39 -12.80
N TYR A 226 -11.11 17.69 -12.75
CA TYR A 226 -11.96 17.65 -11.56
C TYR A 226 -11.30 16.99 -10.34
N LEU A 227 -10.18 16.29 -10.51
CA LEU A 227 -9.40 15.70 -9.42
C LEU A 227 -8.21 16.59 -8.97
N SER A 228 -8.05 17.80 -9.52
CA SER A 228 -6.89 18.66 -9.25
C SER A 228 -6.77 19.14 -7.81
N ASN A 229 -7.89 19.24 -7.09
CA ASN A 229 -7.95 19.66 -5.70
C ASN A 229 -7.72 18.53 -4.69
N ILE A 230 -7.62 17.27 -5.14
CA ILE A 230 -7.35 16.14 -4.25
C ILE A 230 -5.95 16.29 -3.65
N GLN A 231 -5.88 16.45 -2.33
CA GLN A 231 -4.64 16.60 -1.58
C GLN A 231 -4.20 15.29 -0.92
N THR A 232 -5.18 14.54 -0.40
CA THR A 232 -4.95 13.28 0.31
C THR A 232 -5.76 12.16 -0.32
N ILE A 233 -5.11 11.03 -0.59
CA ILE A 233 -5.80 9.79 -0.95
C ILE A 233 -5.61 8.82 0.22
N LYS A 234 -6.71 8.37 0.81
CA LYS A 234 -6.76 7.36 1.85
C LYS A 234 -7.17 6.03 1.23
N GLY A 235 -6.30 5.03 1.28
CA GLY A 235 -6.46 3.73 0.63
C GLY A 235 -5.64 3.59 -0.65
N THR A 236 -5.81 2.46 -1.33
CA THR A 236 -4.97 2.07 -2.49
C THR A 236 -5.25 2.92 -3.73
N ILE A 237 -4.19 3.39 -4.39
CA ILE A 237 -4.29 3.91 -5.75
C ILE A 237 -4.15 2.75 -6.73
N ASP A 238 -5.09 2.63 -7.66
CA ASP A 238 -5.13 1.54 -8.64
C ASP A 238 -5.59 2.07 -10.00
N ILE A 239 -4.61 2.26 -10.87
CA ILE A 239 -4.79 2.81 -12.21
C ILE A 239 -4.32 1.77 -13.21
N ARG A 240 -5.27 1.19 -13.96
CA ARG A 240 -4.98 0.09 -14.87
C ARG A 240 -5.75 0.15 -16.18
N ASN A 241 -5.13 -0.35 -17.25
CA ASN A 241 -5.75 -0.41 -18.58
C ASN A 241 -6.30 0.96 -19.01
N THR A 242 -5.50 2.02 -18.86
CA THR A 242 -5.89 3.39 -19.25
C THR A 242 -4.98 3.94 -20.36
N ASN A 243 -5.49 4.95 -21.07
CA ASN A 243 -4.72 5.72 -22.04
C ASN A 243 -4.05 6.97 -21.42
N LEU A 244 -3.94 7.04 -20.09
CA LEU A 244 -3.31 8.17 -19.40
C LEU A 244 -1.82 8.23 -19.73
N GLN A 245 -1.32 9.44 -20.05
CA GLN A 245 0.10 9.65 -20.31
C GLN A 245 0.90 9.95 -19.03
N ASN A 246 0.24 10.50 -18.01
CA ASN A 246 0.79 10.84 -16.71
C ASN A 246 -0.33 11.15 -15.71
N LEU A 247 0.04 11.55 -14.48
CA LEU A 247 -0.88 11.88 -13.40
C LEU A 247 -0.89 13.38 -13.04
N SER A 248 -0.50 14.27 -13.95
CA SER A 248 -0.39 15.71 -13.66
C SER A 248 -1.73 16.38 -13.31
N PHE A 249 -2.86 15.73 -13.64
CA PHE A 249 -4.19 16.16 -13.23
C PHE A 249 -4.40 16.10 -11.70
N LEU A 250 -3.57 15.37 -10.95
CA LEU A 250 -3.53 15.36 -9.50
C LEU A 250 -2.65 16.51 -8.97
N GLU A 251 -2.96 17.74 -9.38
CA GLU A 251 -2.10 18.93 -9.16
C GLU A 251 -1.77 19.18 -7.67
N SER A 252 -2.72 18.92 -6.77
CA SER A 252 -2.57 19.16 -5.33
C SER A 252 -2.20 17.91 -4.53
N PHE A 253 -2.02 16.75 -5.17
CA PHE A 253 -1.87 15.47 -4.47
C PHE A 253 -0.54 15.39 -3.71
N ARG A 254 -0.63 15.43 -2.39
CA ARG A 254 0.52 15.53 -1.49
C ARG A 254 0.77 14.26 -0.69
N SER A 255 -0.29 13.58 -0.26
CA SER A 255 -0.20 12.49 0.70
C SER A 255 -1.03 11.27 0.31
N LEU A 256 -0.36 10.12 0.23
CA LEU A 256 -0.98 8.81 0.20
C LEU A 256 -1.02 8.26 1.64
N LYS A 257 -2.21 7.96 2.15
CA LYS A 257 -2.37 7.26 3.43
C LYS A 257 -2.84 5.84 3.16
N ILE A 258 -2.21 4.88 3.81
CA ILE A 258 -2.56 3.47 3.69
C ILE A 258 -2.65 2.82 5.06
N ASN A 259 -3.25 1.64 5.05
CA ASN A 259 -3.31 0.76 6.19
C ASN A 259 -2.84 -0.64 5.75
N ASN A 260 -1.64 -1.01 6.18
CA ASN A 260 -1.07 -2.32 5.88
C ASN A 260 -0.28 -2.87 7.07
N LEU A 261 -0.87 -3.81 7.83
CA LEU A 261 -0.22 -4.56 8.92
C LEU A 261 0.86 -5.56 8.43
N GLY A 262 1.08 -5.71 7.12
CA GLY A 262 2.14 -6.55 6.56
C GLY A 262 1.94 -8.07 6.68
N SER A 263 0.87 -8.55 7.30
CA SER A 263 0.47 -9.97 7.36
C SER A 263 0.13 -10.55 5.98
N VAL A 264 -0.38 -9.70 5.08
CA VAL A 264 -0.69 -10.00 3.69
C VAL A 264 -0.10 -8.88 2.85
N LEU A 265 0.65 -9.22 1.80
CA LEU A 265 1.20 -8.23 0.87
C LEU A 265 0.04 -7.49 0.18
N LYS A 266 -0.04 -6.18 0.39
CA LYS A 266 -1.05 -5.30 -0.22
C LYS A 266 -0.37 -4.21 -1.04
N MET A 267 -0.90 -3.96 -2.22
CA MET A 267 -0.46 -2.88 -3.07
C MET A 267 -1.04 -1.55 -2.60
N SER A 268 -0.16 -0.58 -2.34
CA SER A 268 -0.51 0.79 -1.98
C SER A 268 -0.74 1.65 -3.21
N PHE A 269 0.07 1.44 -4.25
CA PHE A 269 -0.01 2.16 -5.51
C PHE A 269 0.28 1.21 -6.67
N ASN A 270 -0.74 0.92 -7.47
CA ASN A 270 -0.68 0.07 -8.65
C ASN A 270 -0.88 0.91 -9.92
N LEU A 271 0.17 0.99 -10.74
CA LEU A 271 0.14 1.47 -12.13
C LEU A 271 0.43 0.27 -13.03
N GLN A 272 -0.58 -0.24 -13.72
CA GLN A 272 -0.45 -1.48 -14.47
C GLN A 272 -1.11 -1.37 -15.84
N ASP A 273 -0.45 -1.88 -16.88
CA ASP A 273 -1.03 -1.97 -18.24
C ASP A 273 -1.50 -0.62 -18.81
N ASN A 274 -0.79 0.46 -18.49
CA ASN A 274 -1.05 1.80 -19.03
C ASN A 274 -0.06 2.12 -20.14
N SER A 275 -0.32 1.61 -21.34
CA SER A 275 0.66 1.58 -22.43
C SER A 275 1.08 2.95 -22.95
N GLN A 276 0.32 4.02 -22.66
CA GLN A 276 0.62 5.40 -23.07
C GLN A 276 1.31 6.21 -21.97
N MET A 277 1.48 5.64 -20.77
CA MET A 277 2.02 6.35 -19.61
C MET A 277 3.54 6.49 -19.71
N THR A 278 4.04 7.72 -19.90
CA THR A 278 5.48 8.02 -20.08
C THR A 278 6.10 8.71 -18.87
N ARG A 279 5.30 9.31 -17.99
CA ARG A 279 5.78 9.99 -16.77
C ARG A 279 4.82 9.79 -15.62
N LEU A 280 5.32 9.86 -14.39
CA LEU A 280 4.47 9.92 -13.20
C LEU A 280 3.84 11.31 -13.07
N ALA A 281 4.66 12.37 -13.06
CA ALA A 281 4.24 13.77 -13.04
C ALA A 281 3.33 14.16 -11.86
N LEU A 282 3.77 13.85 -10.64
CA LEU A 282 3.09 14.24 -9.40
C LEU A 282 3.89 15.38 -8.70
N PRO A 283 3.61 16.65 -9.01
CA PRO A 283 4.53 17.76 -8.71
C PRO A 283 4.68 18.10 -7.23
N VAL A 284 3.67 17.78 -6.40
CA VAL A 284 3.66 18.10 -4.96
C VAL A 284 3.54 16.85 -4.07
N PHE A 285 3.64 15.66 -4.66
CA PHE A 285 3.57 14.41 -3.92
C PHE A 285 4.80 14.28 -3.03
N ALA A 286 4.57 14.14 -1.73
CA ALA A 286 5.63 14.27 -0.74
C ALA A 286 5.66 13.15 0.29
N ARG A 287 4.51 12.49 0.52
CA ARG A 287 4.40 11.56 1.65
C ARG A 287 3.56 10.32 1.35
N VAL A 288 4.10 9.17 1.74
CA VAL A 288 3.36 7.93 1.97
C VAL A 288 3.33 7.71 3.48
N GLU A 289 2.14 7.53 4.05
CA GLU A 289 1.94 7.27 5.46
C GLU A 289 1.21 5.94 5.61
N ASN A 290 1.91 4.93 6.12
CA ASN A 290 1.28 3.73 6.65
C ASN A 290 0.92 3.98 8.12
N ILE A 291 -0.36 3.85 8.47
CA ILE A 291 -0.79 3.99 9.86
C ILE A 291 -0.18 2.89 10.75
N GLU A 292 0.15 1.75 10.14
CA GLU A 292 0.85 0.64 10.78
C GLU A 292 2.36 0.84 10.65
N PHE A 293 2.97 1.29 11.74
CA PHE A 293 4.36 1.70 11.77
C PHE A 293 5.31 0.54 11.46
N GLY A 294 6.29 0.78 10.59
CA GLY A 294 7.34 -0.18 10.28
C GLY A 294 6.95 -1.28 9.30
N HIS A 295 5.76 -1.22 8.70
CA HIS A 295 5.28 -2.21 7.73
C HIS A 295 5.45 -1.79 6.26
N LEU A 296 5.45 -2.78 5.35
CA LEU A 296 5.71 -2.59 3.92
C LEU A 296 4.72 -1.64 3.22
N GLN A 297 5.28 -0.75 2.41
CA GLN A 297 4.56 0.13 1.49
C GLN A 297 4.91 -0.31 0.06
N LEU A 298 4.01 -1.06 -0.59
CA LEU A 298 4.31 -1.71 -1.86
C LEU A 298 3.74 -0.95 -3.04
N PHE A 299 4.59 -0.64 -4.01
CA PHE A 299 4.21 -0.05 -5.28
C PHE A 299 4.45 -1.05 -6.43
N ASN A 300 3.60 -1.00 -7.46
CA ASN A 300 3.74 -1.82 -8.67
C ASN A 300 3.59 -0.92 -9.88
N PHE A 301 4.69 -0.71 -10.60
CA PHE A 301 4.71 -0.02 -11.88
C PHE A 301 5.07 -1.05 -12.95
N GLU A 302 4.06 -1.55 -13.65
CA GLU A 302 4.16 -2.70 -14.54
C GLU A 302 3.48 -2.42 -15.88
N ASN A 303 4.06 -2.94 -16.95
CA ASN A 303 3.55 -2.82 -18.32
C ASN A 303 3.13 -1.39 -18.72
N LEU A 304 3.97 -0.41 -18.38
CA LEU A 304 3.83 0.99 -18.79
C LEU A 304 4.47 1.23 -20.17
N HIS A 305 4.42 2.47 -20.67
CA HIS A 305 5.10 2.81 -21.94
C HIS A 305 6.60 2.47 -21.85
N PRO A 306 7.27 2.01 -22.93
CA PRO A 306 8.71 1.74 -22.92
C PRO A 306 9.60 2.92 -22.53
N ASP A 307 9.10 4.14 -22.70
CA ASP A 307 9.76 5.39 -22.31
C ASP A 307 9.28 5.93 -20.96
N PHE A 308 8.48 5.16 -20.21
CA PHE A 308 8.18 5.49 -18.82
C PHE A 308 9.49 5.60 -18.04
N CYS A 309 9.72 6.78 -17.48
CA CYS A 309 10.91 7.04 -16.69
C CYS A 309 10.54 7.68 -15.36
N LEU A 310 11.44 7.54 -14.38
CA LEU A 310 11.43 8.24 -13.11
C LEU A 310 12.66 9.17 -13.03
N THR A 311 12.51 10.33 -12.41
CA THR A 311 13.65 11.19 -12.07
C THR A 311 14.37 10.64 -10.83
N TYR A 312 15.61 11.07 -10.63
CA TYR A 312 16.33 10.80 -9.38
C TYR A 312 15.56 11.32 -8.16
N GLU A 313 14.94 12.50 -8.27
CA GLU A 313 14.10 13.07 -7.21
C GLU A 313 12.91 12.16 -6.86
N GLU A 314 12.20 11.62 -7.86
CA GLU A 314 11.09 10.68 -7.65
C GLU A 314 11.58 9.39 -6.97
N ILE A 315 12.76 8.88 -7.35
CA ILE A 315 13.35 7.68 -6.72
C ILE A 315 13.77 7.95 -5.27
N LEU A 316 14.42 9.08 -4.99
CA LEU A 316 14.82 9.49 -3.64
C LEU A 316 13.59 9.70 -2.75
N LEU A 317 12.53 10.32 -3.28
CA LEU A 317 11.26 10.45 -2.59
C LEU A 317 10.70 9.09 -2.15
N PHE A 318 10.81 8.07 -3.00
CA PHE A 318 10.37 6.72 -2.66
C PHE A 318 11.22 6.08 -1.55
N PHE A 319 12.54 6.31 -1.53
CA PHE A 319 13.39 5.89 -0.43
C PHE A 319 13.04 6.58 0.89
N ASP A 320 12.85 7.91 0.86
CA ASP A 320 12.47 8.72 2.03
C ASP A 320 11.11 8.31 2.60
N ASN A 321 10.24 7.75 1.75
CA ASN A 321 8.93 7.22 2.12
C ASN A 321 8.91 5.71 2.36
N TYR A 322 10.07 5.06 2.45
CA TYR A 322 10.20 3.63 2.72
C TYR A 322 9.38 2.73 1.78
N VAL A 323 9.28 3.14 0.51
CA VAL A 323 8.56 2.41 -0.53
C VAL A 323 9.38 1.21 -1.00
N SER A 324 8.69 0.14 -1.36
CA SER A 324 9.28 -1.03 -2.00
C SER A 324 8.50 -1.38 -3.25
N PHE A 325 9.18 -1.88 -4.27
CA PHE A 325 8.56 -2.23 -5.55
C PHE A 325 8.43 -3.73 -5.73
N THR A 326 7.25 -4.17 -6.16
CA THR A 326 7.02 -5.52 -6.68
C THR A 326 7.53 -5.62 -8.11
N ASN A 327 7.11 -4.67 -8.97
CA ASN A 327 7.70 -4.43 -10.28
C ASN A 327 7.96 -2.93 -10.46
N LEU A 328 9.03 -2.62 -11.17
CA LEU A 328 9.45 -1.26 -11.53
C LEU A 328 9.89 -1.22 -12.99
N HIS A 329 8.92 -1.27 -13.90
CA HIS A 329 9.12 -1.16 -15.33
C HIS A 329 9.34 0.31 -15.73
N ALA A 330 10.47 0.87 -15.30
CA ALA A 330 10.86 2.25 -15.55
C ALA A 330 12.30 2.34 -16.07
N LYS A 331 12.65 3.52 -16.59
CA LYS A 331 14.02 3.99 -16.82
C LYS A 331 14.31 5.20 -15.91
N ILE A 332 15.55 5.65 -15.86
CA ILE A 332 15.86 6.98 -15.31
C ILE A 332 15.68 8.00 -16.45
N CYS A 333 15.02 9.13 -16.17
CA CYS A 333 14.82 10.16 -17.20
C CYS A 333 16.16 10.81 -17.61
N GLU A 334 16.36 11.00 -18.92
CA GLU A 334 17.64 11.50 -19.48
C GLU A 334 17.98 12.92 -19.02
N ASP A 335 16.96 13.75 -18.79
CA ASP A 335 17.05 15.13 -18.32
C ASP A 335 17.13 15.24 -16.78
N SER A 336 17.07 14.12 -16.06
CA SER A 336 17.10 14.12 -14.61
C SER A 336 18.51 14.40 -14.07
N VAL A 337 18.59 15.38 -13.18
CA VAL A 337 19.80 15.67 -12.40
C VAL A 337 19.65 15.06 -11.01
N LEU A 338 20.65 14.29 -10.58
CA LEU A 338 20.72 13.83 -9.20
C LEU A 338 21.20 14.99 -8.34
N GLU A 339 20.41 15.38 -7.34
CA GLU A 339 20.76 16.41 -6.36
C GLU A 339 20.33 15.95 -4.97
N PHE A 340 21.19 16.15 -3.98
CA PHE A 340 20.86 15.90 -2.58
C PHE A 340 20.69 17.24 -1.86
N PRO A 341 19.63 17.41 -1.03
CA PRO A 341 19.48 18.62 -0.22
C PRO A 341 20.69 18.84 0.69
N LYS A 342 21.18 20.08 0.78
CA LYS A 342 22.35 20.47 1.60
C LYS A 342 22.20 20.17 3.10
N SER A 343 21.01 19.80 3.56
CA SER A 343 20.70 19.43 4.94
C SER A 343 20.95 17.96 5.25
N TYR A 344 21.24 17.11 4.26
CA TYR A 344 21.62 15.72 4.49
C TYR A 344 23.03 15.64 5.11
N VAL A 345 23.23 14.59 5.92
CA VAL A 345 24.48 14.31 6.64
C VAL A 345 25.61 14.10 5.61
N GLU A 346 26.58 15.01 5.60
CA GLU A 346 27.70 15.13 4.63
C GLU A 346 27.25 15.54 3.21
N ASP A 347 27.88 16.59 2.63
CA ASP A 347 27.74 16.91 1.21
C ASP A 347 28.15 15.68 0.37
N LEU A 348 27.18 14.84 -0.02
CA LEU A 348 27.44 13.62 -0.76
C LEU A 348 27.90 13.96 -2.16
N ARG A 349 29.16 13.62 -2.47
CA ARG A 349 29.70 13.81 -3.81
C ARG A 349 29.06 12.82 -4.78
N ILE A 350 28.46 13.35 -5.85
CA ILE A 350 27.95 12.56 -6.97
C ILE A 350 29.08 12.31 -7.97
N CYS A 351 29.22 11.07 -8.40
CA CYS A 351 30.26 10.63 -9.33
C CYS A 351 29.65 9.82 -10.47
N HIS A 352 30.18 10.01 -11.68
CA HIS A 352 29.89 9.12 -12.80
C HIS A 352 31.00 8.08 -12.90
N PHE A 353 30.62 6.80 -13.01
CA PHE A 353 31.58 5.72 -13.09
C PHE A 353 32.13 5.56 -14.51
N GLU A 354 33.44 5.70 -14.67
CA GLU A 354 34.16 5.28 -15.89
C GLU A 354 35.10 4.11 -15.61
N SER A 355 35.85 4.18 -14.50
CA SER A 355 36.77 3.16 -14.00
C SER A 355 37.21 3.55 -12.57
N MET A 356 37.70 2.60 -11.79
CA MET A 356 38.18 2.86 -10.42
C MET A 356 39.34 3.86 -10.36
N ASN A 357 40.23 3.86 -11.36
CA ASN A 357 41.34 4.82 -11.42
C ASN A 357 40.85 6.26 -11.65
N LYS A 358 39.87 6.46 -12.53
CA LYS A 358 39.31 7.80 -12.80
C LYS A 358 38.26 8.25 -11.79
N LEU A 359 37.69 7.32 -11.03
CA LEU A 359 36.71 7.64 -10.00
C LEU A 359 37.33 8.64 -9.01
N PRO A 360 36.64 9.74 -8.68
CA PRO A 360 37.13 10.63 -7.64
C PRO A 360 37.10 9.98 -6.25
N ASN A 361 37.85 10.53 -5.29
CA ASN A 361 37.73 10.09 -3.90
C ASN A 361 36.39 10.56 -3.30
N ASP A 362 35.94 9.83 -2.27
CA ASP A 362 34.83 10.19 -1.39
C ASP A 362 33.48 10.32 -2.12
N CYS A 363 33.23 9.48 -3.13
CA CYS A 363 31.95 9.45 -3.84
C CYS A 363 30.84 8.92 -2.92
N GLY A 364 29.86 9.77 -2.60
CA GLY A 364 28.66 9.43 -1.83
C GLY A 364 27.57 8.78 -2.66
N ALA A 365 27.48 9.14 -3.94
CA ALA A 365 26.60 8.51 -4.92
C ALA A 365 27.36 8.25 -6.21
N ILE A 366 27.11 7.08 -6.82
CA ILE A 366 27.68 6.71 -8.12
C ILE A 366 26.57 6.43 -9.13
N ILE A 367 26.70 7.04 -10.30
CA ILE A 367 25.89 6.77 -11.49
C ILE A 367 26.72 5.93 -12.45
N GLY A 368 26.27 4.72 -12.75
CA GLY A 368 26.94 3.75 -13.61
C GLY A 368 27.30 2.44 -12.92
N ASP A 369 27.64 1.43 -13.71
CA ASP A 369 28.00 0.11 -13.23
C ASP A 369 29.42 0.12 -12.65
N VAL A 370 29.57 -0.12 -11.35
CA VAL A 370 30.86 -0.18 -10.67
C VAL A 370 31.53 -1.52 -10.95
N ILE A 371 32.72 -1.47 -11.54
CA ILE A 371 33.55 -2.65 -11.83
C ILE A 371 34.88 -2.50 -11.08
N VAL A 372 35.18 -3.45 -10.19
CA VAL A 372 36.47 -3.58 -9.52
C VAL A 372 37.16 -4.81 -10.10
N ASP A 373 38.24 -4.59 -10.87
CA ASP A 373 38.99 -5.66 -11.53
C ASP A 373 40.42 -5.78 -10.97
N ALA A 374 41.18 -6.73 -11.50
CA ALA A 374 42.60 -6.89 -11.21
C ALA A 374 43.37 -5.57 -11.41
N GLY A 375 44.07 -5.11 -10.38
CA GLY A 375 44.84 -3.85 -10.38
C GLY A 375 44.12 -2.66 -9.74
N ASP A 376 42.83 -2.79 -9.40
CA ASP A 376 42.05 -1.73 -8.74
C ASP A 376 42.13 -1.76 -7.21
N GLU A 377 42.91 -2.66 -6.62
CA GLU A 377 42.98 -2.86 -5.16
C GLU A 377 43.39 -1.59 -4.40
N LEU A 378 44.22 -0.73 -4.98
CA LEU A 378 44.62 0.54 -4.38
C LEU A 378 43.55 1.64 -4.52
N ASN A 379 42.65 1.49 -5.49
CA ASN A 379 41.59 2.45 -5.82
C ASN A 379 40.28 2.14 -5.10
N ILE A 380 40.08 0.93 -4.56
CA ILE A 380 38.84 0.57 -3.86
C ILE A 380 38.51 1.45 -2.65
N LYS A 381 39.49 2.11 -2.03
CA LYS A 381 39.21 3.07 -0.94
C LYS A 381 38.37 4.29 -1.37
N LYS A 382 38.20 4.54 -2.67
CA LYS A 382 37.44 5.67 -3.19
C LYS A 382 35.93 5.55 -2.99
N ILE A 383 35.45 4.34 -2.81
CA ILE A 383 34.03 4.01 -2.57
C ILE A 383 33.69 3.88 -1.09
N ASP A 384 34.62 4.20 -0.18
CA ASP A 384 34.41 4.09 1.27
C ASP A 384 33.22 4.92 1.79
N LYS A 385 32.87 5.98 1.06
CA LYS A 385 31.73 6.85 1.35
C LYS A 385 30.46 6.52 0.56
N LEU A 386 30.46 5.48 -0.28
CA LEU A 386 29.36 5.19 -1.19
C LEU A 386 28.10 4.79 -0.42
N VAL A 387 27.03 5.58 -0.58
CA VAL A 387 25.69 5.33 -0.01
C VAL A 387 24.70 4.89 -1.08
N TYR A 388 24.74 5.54 -2.25
CA TYR A 388 23.80 5.32 -3.36
C TYR A 388 24.52 4.80 -4.61
N LEU A 389 24.10 3.65 -5.13
CA LEU A 389 24.55 3.11 -6.41
C LEU A 389 23.40 3.07 -7.42
N PHE A 390 23.44 3.92 -8.44
CA PHE A 390 22.56 3.87 -9.60
C PHE A 390 23.25 3.05 -10.71
N GLY A 391 23.24 1.73 -10.55
CA GLY A 391 23.89 0.76 -11.42
C GLY A 391 24.03 -0.60 -10.74
N SER A 392 24.88 -1.45 -11.31
CA SER A 392 25.27 -2.76 -10.77
C SER A 392 26.69 -2.74 -10.18
N LEU A 393 27.01 -3.76 -9.38
CA LEU A 393 28.33 -3.96 -8.77
C LEU A 393 28.98 -5.24 -9.28
N THR A 394 30.17 -5.13 -9.88
CA THR A 394 31.00 -6.27 -10.29
C THR A 394 32.35 -6.21 -9.58
N ILE A 395 32.76 -7.32 -8.95
CA ILE A 395 34.08 -7.50 -8.34
C ILE A 395 34.68 -8.79 -8.89
N GLN A 396 35.74 -8.67 -9.68
CA GLN A 396 36.29 -9.82 -10.38
C GLN A 396 37.82 -9.84 -10.41
N ASN A 397 38.40 -11.05 -10.38
CA ASN A 397 39.84 -11.28 -10.55
C ASN A 397 40.75 -10.49 -9.60
N THR A 398 40.24 -10.01 -8.46
CA THR A 398 41.01 -9.16 -7.55
C THR A 398 41.88 -9.99 -6.60
N ALA A 399 42.94 -9.36 -6.10
CA ALA A 399 43.73 -9.85 -4.96
C ALA A 399 43.17 -9.39 -3.61
N LEU A 400 41.94 -8.85 -3.57
CA LEU A 400 41.31 -8.39 -2.34
C LEU A 400 41.04 -9.55 -1.39
N THR A 401 41.23 -9.30 -0.09
CA THR A 401 40.86 -10.23 0.98
C THR A 401 39.51 -9.90 1.61
N THR A 402 39.06 -8.65 1.47
CA THR A 402 37.79 -8.11 1.98
C THR A 402 37.24 -7.07 1.01
N VAL A 403 35.95 -6.74 1.17
CA VAL A 403 35.29 -5.61 0.49
C VAL A 403 34.67 -4.65 1.52
N ASP A 404 35.36 -4.41 2.63
CA ASP A 404 34.87 -3.59 3.75
C ASP A 404 34.58 -2.13 3.37
N GLN A 405 35.06 -1.67 2.21
CA GLN A 405 34.82 -0.33 1.69
C GLN A 405 33.35 -0.09 1.31
N PHE A 406 32.54 -1.13 1.10
CA PHE A 406 31.09 -0.98 0.83
C PHE A 406 30.22 -0.88 2.10
N HIS A 407 30.82 -0.67 3.28
CA HIS A 407 30.10 -0.65 4.56
C HIS A 407 29.04 0.46 4.73
N ARG A 408 28.99 1.44 3.82
CA ARG A 408 27.97 2.50 3.79
C ARG A 408 26.95 2.34 2.67
N LEU A 409 27.09 1.33 1.81
CA LEU A 409 26.19 1.16 0.67
C LEU A 409 24.81 0.74 1.18
N GLU A 410 23.84 1.64 1.05
CA GLU A 410 22.47 1.46 1.57
C GLU A 410 21.46 1.24 0.43
N TYR A 411 21.68 1.85 -0.73
CA TYR A 411 20.72 1.85 -1.84
C TYR A 411 21.37 1.39 -3.14
N ILE A 412 20.74 0.41 -3.81
CA ILE A 412 21.09 0.01 -5.17
C ILE A 412 19.86 0.14 -6.07
N VAL A 413 20.01 0.87 -7.18
CA VAL A 413 19.01 1.01 -8.24
C VAL A 413 19.59 0.43 -9.52
N HIS A 414 19.15 -0.78 -9.87
CA HIS A 414 19.58 -1.49 -11.09
C HIS A 414 18.36 -1.82 -11.96
N LEU A 415 18.06 -0.95 -12.92
CA LEU A 415 16.93 -1.10 -13.86
C LEU A 415 17.35 -1.72 -15.20
N GLY A 416 18.61 -2.13 -15.32
CA GLY A 416 19.20 -2.75 -16.52
C GLY A 416 19.00 -4.26 -16.56
N SER A 417 19.83 -4.91 -17.39
CA SER A 417 19.89 -6.38 -17.50
C SER A 417 21.10 -6.95 -16.76
N GLY A 418 21.06 -8.25 -16.48
CA GLY A 418 22.11 -8.97 -15.76
C GLY A 418 22.04 -8.78 -14.23
N PRO A 419 23.00 -9.37 -13.51
CA PRO A 419 22.98 -9.39 -12.05
C PRO A 419 23.17 -8.00 -11.44
N VAL A 420 22.55 -7.79 -10.29
CA VAL A 420 22.74 -6.59 -9.45
C VAL A 420 24.15 -6.60 -8.89
N ILE A 421 24.58 -7.75 -8.37
CA ILE A 421 25.89 -7.97 -7.77
C ILE A 421 26.54 -9.20 -8.43
N GLN A 422 27.76 -9.06 -8.92
CA GLN A 422 28.56 -10.14 -9.46
C GLN A 422 29.92 -10.18 -8.78
N VAL A 423 30.23 -11.27 -8.09
CA VAL A 423 31.50 -11.48 -7.39
C VAL A 423 32.12 -12.76 -7.93
N THR A 424 33.21 -12.65 -8.71
CA THR A 424 33.75 -13.80 -9.44
C THR A 424 35.26 -13.90 -9.45
N SER A 425 35.80 -15.12 -9.40
CA SER A 425 37.24 -15.36 -9.54
C SER A 425 38.15 -14.65 -8.52
N ASN A 426 37.63 -14.22 -7.37
CA ASN A 426 38.42 -13.56 -6.31
C ASN A 426 39.00 -14.60 -5.34
N LYS A 427 40.17 -15.15 -5.68
CA LYS A 427 40.76 -16.31 -4.97
C LYS A 427 41.23 -16.00 -3.55
N GLN A 428 41.38 -14.73 -3.17
CA GLN A 428 41.80 -14.32 -1.82
C GLN A 428 40.66 -13.74 -0.97
N LEU A 429 39.47 -13.53 -1.57
CA LEU A 429 38.36 -12.82 -0.94
C LEU A 429 37.63 -13.72 0.05
N THR A 430 37.93 -13.54 1.34
CA THR A 430 37.42 -14.39 2.42
C THR A 430 36.29 -13.75 3.22
N LYS A 431 36.08 -12.43 3.08
CA LYS A 431 35.08 -11.65 3.83
C LYS A 431 34.28 -10.73 2.91
N PHE A 432 32.95 -10.81 3.03
CA PHE A 432 31.98 -10.00 2.28
C PHE A 432 30.89 -9.39 3.17
N THR A 433 31.07 -9.44 4.49
CA THR A 433 30.04 -9.12 5.51
C THR A 433 29.75 -7.63 5.69
N SER A 434 30.60 -6.72 5.19
CA SER A 434 30.43 -5.28 5.36
C SER A 434 29.15 -4.77 4.71
N MET A 435 28.94 -5.12 3.44
CA MET A 435 27.77 -4.71 2.66
C MET A 435 26.47 -5.38 3.13
N TYR A 436 26.59 -6.58 3.72
CA TYR A 436 25.47 -7.32 4.32
C TYR A 436 24.75 -6.51 5.40
N ASN A 437 25.48 -5.69 6.17
CA ASN A 437 24.91 -4.96 7.30
C ASN A 437 24.27 -3.62 6.90
N SER A 438 24.69 -3.01 5.78
CA SER A 438 24.29 -1.66 5.39
C SER A 438 23.16 -1.61 4.36
N LEU A 439 23.08 -2.59 3.46
CA LEU A 439 22.11 -2.54 2.36
C LEU A 439 20.68 -2.53 2.92
N THR A 440 19.90 -1.54 2.49
CA THR A 440 18.54 -1.29 2.98
C THR A 440 17.51 -1.35 1.86
N TYR A 441 17.83 -0.85 0.66
CA TYR A 441 16.91 -0.89 -0.48
C TYR A 441 17.56 -1.39 -1.76
N LEU A 442 16.83 -2.26 -2.44
CA LEU A 442 17.16 -2.73 -3.78
C LEU A 442 15.97 -2.49 -4.72
N TYR A 443 16.17 -1.61 -5.70
CA TYR A 443 15.21 -1.36 -6.78
C TYR A 443 15.70 -2.01 -8.07
N THR A 444 14.91 -2.97 -8.56
CA THR A 444 15.12 -3.66 -9.84
C THR A 444 13.81 -3.73 -10.60
N ARG A 445 13.85 -4.09 -11.89
CA ARG A 445 12.64 -4.13 -12.72
C ARG A 445 11.57 -5.09 -12.20
N SER A 446 11.98 -6.22 -11.62
CA SER A 446 11.09 -7.23 -11.04
C SER A 446 11.87 -8.13 -10.08
N GLU A 447 11.17 -8.96 -9.31
CA GLU A 447 11.80 -9.98 -8.46
C GLU A 447 12.81 -10.86 -9.21
N LYS A 448 12.52 -11.22 -10.47
CA LYS A 448 13.41 -12.04 -11.31
C LYS A 448 14.73 -11.35 -11.65
N ASN A 449 14.79 -10.02 -11.54
CA ASN A 449 15.99 -9.24 -11.81
C ASN A 449 16.87 -9.02 -10.57
N ARG A 450 16.42 -9.46 -9.39
CA ARG A 450 17.19 -9.38 -8.14
C ARG A 450 18.26 -10.47 -8.07
N GLU A 451 19.12 -10.59 -9.07
CA GLU A 451 20.13 -11.65 -9.12
C GLU A 451 21.47 -11.21 -8.51
N ALA A 452 22.09 -12.12 -7.74
CA ALA A 452 23.45 -11.99 -7.23
C ALA A 452 24.28 -13.22 -7.60
N VAL A 453 25.39 -13.03 -8.32
CA VAL A 453 26.24 -14.13 -8.81
C VAL A 453 27.51 -14.23 -7.96
N PHE A 454 27.74 -15.40 -7.35
CA PHE A 454 28.97 -15.73 -6.63
C PHE A 454 29.58 -17.01 -7.22
N GLN A 455 30.72 -16.87 -7.89
CA GLN A 455 31.35 -18.01 -8.57
C GLN A 455 32.88 -17.95 -8.58
N ASP A 456 33.52 -19.10 -8.32
CA ASP A 456 34.97 -19.27 -8.40
C ASP A 456 35.75 -18.37 -7.42
N ASN A 457 35.15 -17.97 -6.32
CA ASN A 457 35.84 -17.18 -5.29
C ASN A 457 36.59 -18.10 -4.30
N HIS A 458 37.15 -17.52 -3.25
CA HIS A 458 37.73 -18.30 -2.16
C HIS A 458 36.66 -19.18 -1.48
N PRO A 459 36.94 -20.45 -1.14
CA PRO A 459 35.94 -21.39 -0.59
C PRO A 459 35.20 -20.89 0.67
N ASN A 460 35.85 -20.05 1.47
CA ASN A 460 35.27 -19.47 2.69
C ASN A 460 34.40 -18.22 2.46
N ILE A 461 34.19 -17.76 1.21
CA ILE A 461 33.41 -16.54 0.95
C ILE A 461 31.98 -16.64 1.49
N THR A 462 31.40 -17.83 1.48
CA THR A 462 30.02 -18.11 1.93
C THR A 462 29.85 -18.08 3.44
N ASN A 463 30.95 -18.16 4.21
CA ASN A 463 30.91 -17.94 5.66
C ASN A 463 30.43 -16.52 5.98
N ALA A 464 30.57 -15.56 5.05
CA ALA A 464 30.03 -14.22 5.20
C ALA A 464 28.49 -14.19 5.25
N PHE A 465 27.80 -15.23 4.77
CA PHE A 465 26.34 -15.34 4.71
C PHE A 465 25.78 -16.35 5.71
N GLY A 466 26.53 -16.71 6.76
CA GLY A 466 26.15 -17.79 7.67
C GLY A 466 26.04 -19.16 6.99
N GLY A 467 26.63 -19.32 5.79
CA GLY A 467 26.58 -20.54 4.98
C GLY A 467 25.37 -20.67 4.04
N GLU A 468 24.45 -19.71 4.02
CA GLU A 468 23.17 -19.85 3.31
C GLU A 468 23.01 -18.95 2.07
N CYS A 469 24.06 -18.24 1.66
CA CYS A 469 24.07 -17.32 0.50
C CYS A 469 22.82 -16.41 0.45
N ARG A 470 22.63 -15.64 1.53
CA ARG A 470 21.55 -14.67 1.67
C ARG A 470 22.01 -13.47 2.49
N PHE A 471 21.45 -12.30 2.21
CA PHE A 471 21.79 -11.06 2.93
C PHE A 471 21.06 -10.90 4.27
N ARG A 472 19.94 -11.61 4.56
CA ARG A 472 19.26 -11.76 5.88
C ARG A 472 18.27 -12.94 5.87
N ASP A 473 17.72 -13.29 7.04
CA ASP A 473 16.68 -14.32 7.17
C ASP A 473 15.32 -13.80 6.66
N THR A 474 14.74 -14.51 5.70
CA THR A 474 13.52 -14.12 4.99
C THR A 474 12.29 -14.65 5.72
N THR A 475 11.86 -13.98 6.80
CA THR A 475 10.49 -14.16 7.30
C THR A 475 9.63 -13.01 6.78
N VAL A 476 8.35 -13.26 6.50
CA VAL A 476 7.40 -12.23 6.00
C VAL A 476 7.31 -11.03 6.98
N SER A 477 7.68 -11.24 8.24
CA SER A 477 7.76 -10.21 9.28
C SER A 477 9.00 -9.31 9.23
N ASP A 478 10.03 -9.65 8.44
CA ASP A 478 11.22 -8.80 8.28
C ASP A 478 11.11 -7.97 6.99
N VAL A 479 10.58 -6.75 7.13
CA VAL A 479 10.44 -5.75 6.05
C VAL A 479 11.75 -5.52 5.31
N LEU A 480 12.86 -5.50 6.04
CA LEU A 480 14.17 -5.29 5.47
C LEU A 480 14.62 -6.50 4.65
N ALA A 481 14.34 -7.72 5.13
CA ALA A 481 14.61 -8.93 4.34
C ALA A 481 13.84 -8.95 3.01
N TYR A 482 12.62 -8.41 2.96
CA TYR A 482 11.89 -8.22 1.70
C TYR A 482 12.60 -7.19 0.79
N GLN A 483 12.99 -6.04 1.34
CA GLN A 483 13.57 -4.93 0.58
C GLN A 483 14.87 -5.30 -0.15
N ILE A 484 15.73 -6.10 0.49
CA ILE A 484 17.05 -6.47 -0.04
C ILE A 484 17.11 -7.91 -0.56
N ARG A 485 15.97 -8.59 -0.66
CA ARG A 485 15.90 -9.97 -1.16
C ARG A 485 16.61 -10.07 -2.52
N MET A 486 17.41 -11.12 -2.69
CA MET A 486 18.06 -11.46 -3.96
C MET A 486 18.06 -12.98 -4.17
N HIS A 487 18.13 -13.38 -5.44
CA HIS A 487 18.33 -14.73 -5.91
C HIS A 487 19.83 -14.96 -6.13
N PHE A 488 20.45 -15.75 -5.26
CA PHE A 488 21.87 -16.06 -5.36
C PHE A 488 22.10 -17.24 -6.31
N THR A 489 23.05 -17.08 -7.24
CA THR A 489 23.44 -18.07 -8.25
C THR A 489 24.97 -18.18 -8.34
N GLY A 490 25.48 -19.13 -9.12
CA GLY A 490 26.91 -19.35 -9.33
C GLY A 490 27.48 -20.43 -8.41
N GLY A 491 28.61 -21.02 -8.81
CA GLY A 491 29.16 -22.22 -8.18
C GLY A 491 29.51 -22.13 -6.69
N ASP A 492 29.60 -20.93 -6.12
CA ASP A 492 29.81 -20.75 -4.69
C ASP A 492 28.48 -20.78 -3.90
N CYS A 493 27.35 -20.45 -4.54
CA CYS A 493 26.03 -20.31 -3.93
C CYS A 493 24.93 -21.20 -4.55
N GLY A 494 25.27 -22.04 -5.53
CA GLY A 494 24.32 -22.88 -6.24
C GLY A 494 24.93 -23.50 -7.50
N GLU A 495 24.10 -23.64 -8.54
CA GLU A 495 24.57 -24.14 -9.85
C GLU A 495 25.49 -23.12 -10.53
N ARG A 496 26.50 -23.62 -11.24
CA ARG A 496 27.40 -22.78 -12.02
C ARG A 496 26.64 -22.09 -13.14
N VAL A 497 26.95 -20.81 -13.36
CA VAL A 497 26.36 -19.99 -14.41
C VAL A 497 27.42 -19.49 -15.37
N GLU A 498 27.00 -19.16 -16.59
CA GLU A 498 27.87 -18.46 -17.54
C GLU A 498 28.10 -17.03 -17.05
N VAL A 499 29.34 -16.70 -16.71
CA VAL A 499 29.70 -15.38 -16.19
C VAL A 499 30.03 -14.46 -17.35
N VAL A 500 29.29 -13.36 -17.48
CA VAL A 500 29.63 -12.30 -18.43
C VAL A 500 30.76 -11.48 -17.82
N SER A 501 31.98 -11.61 -18.37
CA SER A 501 33.11 -10.76 -18.01
C SER A 501 32.84 -9.32 -18.49
N ARG A 502 32.64 -8.38 -17.56
CA ARG A 502 32.47 -6.96 -17.88
C ARG A 502 33.84 -6.27 -17.81
N SER A 503 34.34 -5.76 -18.95
CA SER A 503 35.58 -4.97 -18.98
C SER A 503 35.27 -3.48 -18.88
N GLY A 504 35.98 -2.76 -18.01
CA GLY A 504 35.89 -1.30 -17.90
C GLY A 504 36.47 -0.59 -19.13
N GLY A 505 35.70 -0.49 -20.21
CA GLY A 505 36.09 0.23 -21.41
C GLY A 505 35.16 0.03 -22.60
N GLN A 506 34.68 1.14 -23.14
CA GLN A 506 33.82 1.35 -24.34
C GLN A 506 32.30 1.27 -24.13
N LEU A 507 31.66 2.45 -24.20
CA LEU A 507 30.29 2.58 -24.68
C LEU A 507 30.20 1.96 -26.09
N GLY A 508 29.70 0.74 -26.17
CA GLY A 508 29.18 0.16 -27.39
C GLY A 508 27.69 0.46 -27.48
N VAL A 509 27.32 1.34 -28.41
CA VAL A 509 25.95 1.44 -28.94
C VAL A 509 25.44 0.01 -29.22
N PRO A 510 24.22 -0.37 -28.80
CA PRO A 510 23.73 -1.71 -29.11
C PRO A 510 23.62 -1.86 -30.63
N ALA A 511 24.47 -2.72 -31.19
CA ALA A 511 24.37 -3.13 -32.57
C ALA A 511 22.99 -3.76 -32.77
N GLY A 512 22.17 -3.12 -33.59
CA GLY A 512 20.87 -3.64 -33.99
C GLY A 512 21.04 -5.06 -34.53
N ILE A 513 20.20 -5.96 -34.03
CA ILE A 513 20.04 -7.30 -34.58
C ILE A 513 19.53 -7.14 -36.02
N THR A 514 20.43 -7.23 -36.99
CA THR A 514 20.06 -7.39 -38.39
C THR A 514 19.44 -8.77 -38.54
N MET A 515 18.11 -8.84 -38.56
CA MET A 515 17.37 -10.04 -38.99
C MET A 515 17.76 -10.34 -40.44
N LEU A 516 18.51 -11.42 -40.65
CA LEU A 516 18.69 -12.06 -41.94
C LEU A 516 17.33 -12.66 -42.36
N ILE A 517 16.62 -11.95 -43.23
CA ILE A 517 15.50 -12.50 -43.98
C ILE A 517 16.07 -13.52 -44.97
N VAL A 518 15.90 -14.80 -44.66
CA VAL A 518 16.13 -15.89 -45.63
C VAL A 518 14.92 -15.94 -46.54
N ILE A 519 15.05 -15.36 -47.74
CA ILE A 519 14.11 -15.57 -48.84
C ILE A 519 14.37 -16.96 -49.40
N TYR A 520 13.45 -17.89 -49.19
CA TYR A 520 13.41 -19.14 -49.96
C TYR A 520 12.70 -18.86 -51.29
N PHE A 521 13.45 -18.97 -52.38
CA PHE A 521 12.92 -19.28 -53.71
C PHE A 521 13.10 -20.77 -53.95
N VAL A 522 12.00 -21.54 -53.95
CA VAL A 522 11.63 -22.57 -54.92
C VAL A 522 10.11 -22.68 -54.93
#